data_AF-A0AAV6FRS9-F1
#
_entry.id   AF-A0AAV6FRS9-F1
#
_cell.length_a   1.000
_cell.length_b   1.000
_cell.length_c   1.000
_cell.angle_alpha   90.00
_cell.angle_beta   90.00
_cell.angle_gamma   90.00
#
_symmetry.space_group_name_H-M   'P 1'
#
loop_
_entity.id
_entity.type
_entity.pdbx_description
1 polymer ?
#
loop_
_entity_poly.entity_id
_entity_poly.type
_entity_poly.pdbx_seq_one_letter_code
_entity_poly.pdbx_strand_id
1 'polypeptide(L)'
;RNHFSKVIAENSGNSRVLFSTIDRLLHQTPFDTLSQASSLRCEEFADFFKNKVISIREAIGNTSNMFDSTPKNSPPKLRSFSTITQSELGKIITQTGSSTCVLDPIPTTFLKKVYDGLAPFFLKVINTSLETGIFPTAFKTAVVKPLLKKSKLDHTNLSNYRPISNLSL
;
A
#
# COMPACT_ATOMS: atom_id res chain seq x y z
N ARG A 1 25.29 25.91 8.08
CA ARG A 1 24.79 26.99 7.20
C ARG A 1 25.05 26.69 5.72
N ASN A 2 26.29 26.41 5.31
CA ASN A 2 26.67 26.16 3.90
C ASN A 2 25.99 24.96 3.21
N HIS A 3 25.70 23.88 3.94
CA HIS A 3 25.03 22.70 3.38
C HIS A 3 23.66 23.04 2.77
N PHE A 4 22.81 23.76 3.49
CA PHE A 4 21.46 24.11 3.04
C PHE A 4 21.48 25.14 1.91
N SER A 5 22.38 26.11 1.96
CA SER A 5 22.57 27.08 0.87
C SER A 5 22.98 26.39 -0.43
N LYS A 6 23.84 25.37 -0.35
CA LYS A 6 24.24 24.56 -1.51
C LYS A 6 23.07 23.75 -2.07
N VAL A 7 22.30 23.08 -1.21
CA VAL A 7 21.10 22.32 -1.62
C VAL A 7 20.08 23.23 -2.31
N ILE A 8 19.84 24.44 -1.80
CA ILE A 8 18.91 25.41 -2.40
C ILE A 8 19.41 25.90 -3.76
N ALA A 9 20.71 26.24 -3.87
CA ALA A 9 21.29 26.72 -5.12
C ALA A 9 21.29 25.64 -6.22
N GLU A 10 21.60 24.39 -5.87
CA GLU A 10 21.64 23.26 -6.81
C GLU A 10 20.26 22.76 -7.23
N ASN A 11 19.19 23.11 -6.49
CA ASN A 11 17.83 22.62 -6.71
C ASN A 11 16.82 23.76 -6.92
N SER A 12 17.25 24.92 -7.43
CA SER A 12 16.41 26.11 -7.62
C SER A 12 15.17 25.87 -8.50
N GLY A 13 15.23 24.93 -9.45
CA GLY A 13 14.10 24.51 -10.29
C GLY A 13 13.27 23.34 -9.73
N ASN A 14 13.65 22.75 -8.59
CA ASN A 14 13.00 21.57 -8.01
C ASN A 14 12.26 21.94 -6.72
N SER A 15 11.01 22.40 -6.90
CA SER A 15 10.16 22.87 -5.81
C SER A 15 9.99 21.85 -4.67
N ARG A 16 9.93 20.54 -4.97
CA ARG A 16 9.84 19.48 -3.96
C ARG A 16 11.05 19.47 -3.02
N VAL A 17 12.26 19.61 -3.56
CA VAL A 17 13.50 19.61 -2.76
C VAL A 17 13.57 20.90 -1.95
N LEU A 18 13.19 22.03 -2.52
CA LEU A 18 13.18 23.32 -1.82
C LEU A 18 12.20 23.32 -0.63
N PHE A 19 10.94 22.90 -0.85
CA PHE A 19 9.93 22.85 0.22
C PHE A 19 10.31 21.86 1.33
N SER A 20 10.78 20.66 0.99
CA SER A 20 11.23 19.69 2.02
C SER A 20 12.45 20.16 2.80
N THR A 21 13.34 20.95 2.16
CA THR A 21 14.50 21.57 2.82
C THR A 21 14.07 22.66 3.79
N ILE A 22 13.08 23.48 3.42
CA ILE A 22 12.50 24.51 4.28
C ILE A 22 11.77 23.87 5.47
N ASP A 23 10.92 22.87 5.24
CA ASP A 23 10.20 22.17 6.31
C ASP A 23 11.15 21.57 7.36
N ARG A 24 12.27 20.98 6.89
CA ARG A 24 13.32 20.44 7.76
C ARG A 24 14.04 21.52 8.58
N LEU A 25 14.23 22.71 8.02
CA LEU A 25 14.89 23.83 8.70
C LEU A 25 13.99 24.48 9.75
N LEU A 26 12.68 24.51 9.50
CA LEU A 26 11.70 25.18 10.34
C LEU A 26 11.16 24.31 11.48
N HIS A 27 11.69 23.10 11.66
CA HIS A 27 11.21 22.13 12.66
C HIS A 27 9.69 21.93 12.64
N GLN A 28 9.08 21.97 11.46
CA GLN A 28 7.81 21.28 11.26
C GLN A 28 8.13 19.80 11.02
N THR A 29 8.69 19.14 12.04
CA THR A 29 8.47 17.70 12.14
C THR A 29 6.95 17.54 12.13
N PRO A 30 6.37 16.80 11.16
CA PRO A 30 4.96 16.48 11.25
C PRO A 30 4.77 15.83 12.62
N PHE A 31 3.80 16.37 13.37
CA PHE A 31 3.34 15.92 14.68
C PHE A 31 3.84 14.50 14.98
N ASP A 32 4.66 14.37 16.02
CA ASP A 32 5.44 13.17 16.35
C ASP A 32 4.51 11.96 16.56
N THR A 33 4.12 11.32 15.47
CA THR A 33 3.20 10.18 15.43
C THR A 33 3.88 8.93 15.96
N LEU A 34 5.21 8.91 15.95
CA LEU A 34 6.03 7.86 16.55
C LEU A 34 6.05 7.94 18.08
N SER A 35 5.98 9.14 18.66
CA SER A 35 5.87 9.33 20.11
C SER A 35 4.58 8.76 20.74
N GLN A 36 3.53 8.50 19.94
CA GLN A 36 2.27 7.89 20.40
C GLN A 36 2.05 6.45 19.91
N ALA A 37 2.99 5.87 19.15
CA ALA A 37 2.86 4.52 18.65
C ALA A 37 3.02 3.52 19.81
N SER A 38 1.91 2.93 20.25
CA SER A 38 1.86 1.86 21.24
C SER A 38 1.09 0.66 20.68
N SER A 39 1.37 -0.53 21.21
CA SER A 39 0.58 -1.73 20.88
C SER A 39 -0.91 -1.49 21.12
N LEU A 40 -1.25 -0.82 22.23
CA LEU A 40 -2.63 -0.45 22.56
C LEU A 40 -3.28 0.38 21.45
N ARG A 41 -2.61 1.45 20.98
CA ARG A 41 -3.14 2.31 19.91
C ARG A 41 -3.27 1.57 18.58
N CYS A 42 -2.37 0.63 18.29
CA CYS A 42 -2.48 -0.24 17.12
C CYS A 42 -3.74 -1.13 17.19
N GLU A 43 -4.03 -1.71 18.36
CA GLU A 43 -5.25 -2.50 18.57
C GLU A 43 -6.52 -1.64 18.47
N GLU A 44 -6.51 -0.43 19.04
CA GLU A 44 -7.62 0.52 18.89
C GLU A 44 -7.93 0.81 17.41
N PHE A 45 -6.91 1.06 16.59
CA PHE A 45 -7.09 1.22 15.15
C PHE A 45 -7.61 -0.05 14.48
N ALA A 46 -7.05 -1.21 14.83
CA ALA A 46 -7.46 -2.49 14.25
C ALA A 46 -8.95 -2.76 14.52
N ASP A 47 -9.38 -2.60 15.75
CA ASP A 47 -10.77 -2.82 16.15
C ASP A 47 -11.70 -1.78 15.56
N PHE A 48 -11.30 -0.50 15.54
CA PHE A 48 -12.06 0.55 14.87
C PHE A 48 -12.31 0.22 13.39
N PHE A 49 -11.29 -0.20 12.65
CA PHE A 49 -11.45 -0.55 11.23
C PHE A 49 -12.29 -1.81 11.02
N LYS A 50 -12.12 -2.86 11.84
CA LYS A 50 -12.95 -4.07 11.80
C LYS A 50 -14.43 -3.74 12.05
N ASN A 51 -14.71 -3.03 13.14
CA ASN A 51 -16.08 -2.69 13.54
C ASN A 51 -16.76 -1.82 12.49
N LYS A 52 -16.03 -0.86 11.90
CA LYS A 52 -16.57 -0.05 10.81
C LYS A 52 -17.01 -0.89 9.61
N VAL A 53 -16.25 -1.92 9.23
CA VAL A 53 -16.64 -2.85 8.14
C VAL A 53 -17.90 -3.63 8.52
N ILE A 54 -17.98 -4.11 9.76
CA ILE A 54 -19.16 -4.83 10.28
C ILE A 54 -20.40 -3.94 10.20
N SER A 55 -20.35 -2.73 10.77
CA SER A 55 -21.47 -1.79 10.76
C SER A 55 -21.93 -1.41 9.35
N ILE A 56 -21.00 -1.24 8.41
CA ILE A 56 -21.35 -0.98 7.00
C ILE A 56 -22.09 -2.17 6.39
N ARG A 57 -21.63 -3.40 6.64
CA ARG A 57 -22.28 -4.62 6.13
C ARG A 57 -23.69 -4.79 6.70
N GLU A 58 -23.87 -4.53 7.99
CA GLU A 58 -25.19 -4.58 8.64
C GLU A 58 -26.15 -3.54 8.07
N ALA A 59 -25.68 -2.30 7.89
CA ALA A 59 -26.48 -1.23 7.29
C ALA A 59 -26.92 -1.56 5.85
N ILE A 60 -26.05 -2.19 5.06
CA ILE A 60 -26.38 -2.63 3.70
C ILE A 60 -27.32 -3.85 3.74
N GLY A 61 -27.07 -4.85 4.58
CA GLY A 61 -27.89 -6.07 4.66
C GLY A 61 -29.35 -5.79 4.98
N ASN A 62 -29.62 -4.77 5.81
CA ASN A 62 -30.98 -4.35 6.14
C ASN A 62 -31.74 -3.70 4.97
N THR A 63 -31.07 -3.38 3.85
CA THR A 63 -31.70 -2.82 2.64
C THR A 63 -32.09 -3.88 1.59
N SER A 64 -31.83 -5.16 1.86
CA SER A 64 -31.89 -6.24 0.86
C SER A 64 -33.30 -6.71 0.42
N ASN A 65 -34.39 -6.05 0.84
CA ASN A 65 -35.75 -6.47 0.48
C ASN A 65 -36.31 -5.86 -0.82
N MET A 66 -35.52 -5.15 -1.64
CA MET A 66 -36.09 -4.33 -2.74
C MET A 66 -35.65 -4.68 -4.18
N PHE A 67 -34.77 -5.65 -4.42
CA PHE A 67 -34.36 -5.99 -5.79
C PHE A 67 -34.20 -7.50 -6.00
N ASP A 68 -35.32 -8.19 -6.22
CA ASP A 68 -35.32 -9.50 -6.86
C ASP A 68 -35.18 -9.30 -8.37
N SER A 69 -33.95 -9.15 -8.82
CA SER A 69 -33.61 -9.08 -10.25
C SER A 69 -32.32 -9.85 -10.44
N THR A 70 -32.40 -11.17 -10.27
CA THR A 70 -31.31 -12.05 -10.69
C THR A 70 -31.06 -11.82 -12.19
N PRO A 71 -29.82 -11.47 -12.60
CA PRO A 71 -29.51 -11.30 -14.01
C PRO A 71 -29.79 -12.62 -14.74
N LYS A 72 -30.65 -12.61 -15.76
CA LYS A 72 -31.05 -13.80 -16.53
C LYS A 72 -29.89 -14.54 -17.20
N ASN A 73 -28.74 -13.88 -17.35
CA ASN A 73 -27.53 -14.44 -17.92
C ASN A 73 -26.39 -14.38 -16.89
N SER A 74 -25.97 -15.54 -16.38
CA SER A 74 -24.75 -15.62 -15.58
C SER A 74 -23.53 -15.37 -16.47
N PRO A 75 -22.59 -14.51 -16.08
CA PRO A 75 -21.34 -14.38 -16.83
C PRO A 75 -20.59 -15.72 -16.87
N PRO A 76 -19.78 -15.96 -17.93
CA PRO A 76 -18.95 -17.16 -18.01
C PRO A 76 -18.06 -17.31 -16.77
N LYS A 77 -17.98 -18.54 -16.23
CA LYS A 77 -17.08 -18.83 -15.12
C LYS A 77 -15.63 -18.77 -15.60
N LEU A 78 -14.78 -18.03 -14.89
CA LEU A 78 -13.33 -18.08 -15.08
C LEU A 78 -12.81 -19.46 -14.62
N ARG A 79 -12.20 -20.23 -15.53
CA ARG A 79 -11.73 -21.59 -15.23
C ARG A 79 -10.23 -21.67 -14.95
N SER A 80 -9.45 -20.75 -15.50
CA SER A 80 -8.00 -20.73 -15.37
C SER A 80 -7.47 -19.32 -15.60
N PHE A 81 -6.27 -19.07 -15.09
CA PHE A 81 -5.48 -17.90 -15.44
C PHE A 81 -4.47 -18.26 -16.52
N SER A 82 -4.12 -17.29 -17.36
CA SER A 82 -3.01 -17.41 -18.30
C SER A 82 -1.70 -17.10 -17.59
N THR A 83 -0.65 -17.85 -17.89
CA THR A 83 0.71 -17.52 -17.48
C THR A 83 1.20 -16.24 -18.17
N ILE A 84 2.22 -15.63 -17.60
CA ILE A 84 2.91 -14.47 -18.16
C ILE A 84 4.29 -14.87 -18.68
N THR A 85 4.80 -14.05 -19.59
CA THR A 85 6.16 -14.14 -20.13
C THR A 85 7.14 -13.31 -19.29
N GLN A 86 8.44 -13.57 -19.47
CA GLN A 86 9.48 -12.77 -18.83
C GLN A 86 9.45 -11.29 -19.28
N SER A 87 9.08 -11.03 -20.53
CA SER A 87 8.94 -9.68 -21.08
C SER A 87 7.81 -8.91 -20.38
N GLU A 88 6.66 -9.55 -20.19
CA GLU A 88 5.54 -8.97 -19.45
C GLU A 88 5.90 -8.72 -17.99
N LEU A 89 6.57 -9.67 -17.34
CA LEU A 89 7.02 -9.50 -15.96
C LEU A 89 8.01 -8.32 -15.81
N GLY A 90 8.97 -8.19 -16.73
CA GLY A 90 9.90 -7.06 -16.73
C GLY A 90 9.19 -5.70 -16.88
N LYS A 91 8.17 -5.62 -17.73
CA LYS A 91 7.33 -4.42 -17.86
C LYS A 91 6.57 -4.11 -16.57
N ILE A 92 6.00 -5.13 -15.92
CA ILE A 92 5.28 -4.96 -14.65
C ILE A 92 6.24 -4.42 -13.58
N ILE A 93 7.42 -5.02 -13.40
CA ILE A 93 8.37 -4.62 -12.37
C ILE A 93 8.90 -3.20 -12.59
N THR A 94 9.16 -2.82 -13.83
CA THR A 94 9.63 -1.47 -14.16
C THR A 94 8.56 -0.40 -13.94
N GLN A 95 7.29 -0.70 -14.24
CA GLN A 95 6.17 0.23 -14.08
C GLN A 95 5.64 0.33 -12.64
N THR A 96 5.83 -0.71 -11.83
CA THR A 96 5.37 -0.73 -10.45
C THR A 96 6.07 0.36 -9.63
N GLY A 97 5.44 0.91 -8.60
CA GLY A 97 6.10 1.84 -7.68
C GLY A 97 7.29 1.20 -6.95
N SER A 98 8.15 2.01 -6.34
CA SER A 98 9.28 1.51 -5.52
C SER A 98 8.95 1.56 -4.02
N SER A 99 7.69 1.34 -3.67
CA SER A 99 7.22 1.27 -2.28
C SER A 99 7.77 0.01 -1.62
N THR A 100 8.24 0.14 -0.38
CA THR A 100 8.81 -0.96 0.41
C THR A 100 7.94 -1.25 1.63
N CYS A 101 7.74 -2.53 1.88
CA CYS A 101 7.17 -3.05 3.11
C CYS A 101 8.25 -3.31 4.15
N VAL A 102 7.91 -3.13 5.42
CA VAL A 102 8.81 -3.49 6.53
C VAL A 102 9.03 -5.00 6.63
N LEU A 103 8.15 -5.79 5.99
CA LEU A 103 8.29 -7.24 5.87
C LEU A 103 9.12 -7.65 4.65
N ASP A 104 9.54 -6.72 3.79
CA ASP A 104 10.38 -7.06 2.64
C ASP A 104 11.79 -7.44 3.11
N PRO A 105 12.40 -8.48 2.53
CA PRO A 105 13.78 -8.87 2.86
C PRO A 105 14.81 -7.83 2.40
N ILE A 106 14.48 -7.06 1.35
CA ILE A 106 15.30 -6.00 0.79
C ILE A 106 14.42 -4.84 0.28
N PRO A 107 14.94 -3.61 0.24
CA PRO A 107 14.21 -2.49 -0.36
C PRO A 107 13.86 -2.73 -1.83
N THR A 108 12.65 -2.38 -2.23
CA THR A 108 12.12 -2.50 -3.61
C THR A 108 12.99 -1.78 -4.63
N THR A 109 13.56 -0.63 -4.26
CA THR A 109 14.50 0.12 -5.11
C THR A 109 15.76 -0.70 -5.40
N PHE A 110 16.23 -1.49 -4.44
CA PHE A 110 17.37 -2.39 -4.61
C PHE A 110 16.96 -3.64 -5.39
N LEU A 111 15.81 -4.24 -5.05
CA LEU A 111 15.24 -5.38 -5.79
C LEU A 111 15.19 -5.11 -7.29
N LYS A 112 14.70 -3.94 -7.71
CA LYS A 112 14.64 -3.55 -9.12
C LYS A 112 16.00 -3.48 -9.81
N LYS A 113 17.07 -3.14 -9.09
CA LYS A 113 18.44 -3.11 -9.65
C LYS A 113 19.01 -4.50 -9.86
N VAL A 114 18.59 -5.47 -9.04
CA VAL A 114 19.04 -6.87 -9.12
C VAL A 114 18.01 -7.79 -9.78
N TYR A 115 16.91 -7.23 -10.30
CA TYR A 115 15.77 -7.98 -10.80
C TYR A 115 16.15 -8.96 -11.90
N ASP A 116 17.04 -8.58 -12.82
CA ASP A 116 17.40 -9.43 -13.96
C ASP A 116 17.94 -10.79 -13.52
N GLY A 117 18.70 -10.84 -12.41
CA GLY A 117 19.21 -12.09 -11.83
C GLY A 117 18.13 -12.92 -11.12
N LEU A 118 17.03 -12.29 -10.69
CA LEU A 118 15.92 -12.92 -9.98
C LEU A 118 14.70 -13.19 -10.88
N ALA A 119 14.69 -12.65 -12.09
CA ALA A 119 13.55 -12.70 -13.00
C ALA A 119 13.02 -14.13 -13.24
N PRO A 120 13.87 -15.16 -13.46
CA PRO A 120 13.38 -16.53 -13.64
C PRO A 120 12.67 -17.08 -12.40
N PHE A 121 13.11 -16.69 -11.21
CA PHE A 121 12.50 -17.12 -9.94
C PHE A 121 11.11 -16.50 -9.76
N PHE A 122 11.01 -15.18 -9.92
CA PHE A 122 9.72 -14.49 -9.85
C PHE A 122 8.73 -15.02 -10.89
N LEU A 123 9.19 -15.23 -12.12
CA LEU A 123 8.37 -15.77 -13.19
C LEU A 123 7.81 -17.15 -12.83
N LYS A 124 8.64 -18.04 -12.30
CA LYS A 124 8.21 -19.36 -11.85
C LYS A 124 7.16 -19.26 -10.75
N VAL A 125 7.42 -18.48 -9.70
CA VAL A 125 6.48 -18.32 -8.57
C VAL A 125 5.12 -17.78 -9.05
N ILE A 126 5.14 -16.74 -9.89
CA ILE A 126 3.91 -16.12 -10.41
C ILE A 126 3.15 -17.09 -11.31
N ASN A 127 3.81 -17.73 -12.27
CA ASN A 127 3.15 -18.66 -13.18
C ASN A 127 2.62 -19.90 -12.46
N THR A 128 3.34 -20.45 -11.49
CA THR A 128 2.82 -21.54 -10.65
C THR A 128 1.58 -21.09 -9.88
N SER A 129 1.54 -19.86 -9.37
CA SER A 129 0.35 -19.32 -8.69
C SER A 129 -0.84 -19.18 -9.63
N LEU A 130 -0.62 -18.70 -10.86
CA LEU A 130 -1.65 -18.55 -11.89
C LEU A 130 -2.20 -19.90 -12.37
N GLU A 131 -1.32 -20.87 -12.62
CA GLU A 131 -1.68 -22.22 -13.08
C GLU A 131 -2.46 -23.00 -12.01
N THR A 132 -2.02 -22.93 -10.75
CA THR A 132 -2.66 -23.67 -9.65
C THR A 132 -3.87 -22.93 -9.08
N GLY A 133 -4.01 -21.63 -9.34
CA GLY A 133 -4.97 -20.76 -8.66
C GLY A 133 -4.67 -20.55 -7.17
N ILE A 134 -3.48 -20.95 -6.69
CA ILE A 134 -3.09 -20.85 -5.29
C ILE A 134 -2.14 -19.67 -5.11
N PHE A 135 -2.58 -18.65 -4.39
CA PHE A 135 -1.73 -17.51 -4.03
C PHE A 135 -0.85 -17.85 -2.81
N PRO A 136 0.47 -17.58 -2.85
CA PRO A 136 1.37 -17.86 -1.73
C PRO A 136 0.93 -17.17 -0.44
N THR A 137 0.94 -17.91 0.68
CA THR A 137 0.53 -17.37 1.99
C THR A 137 1.42 -16.22 2.45
N ALA A 138 2.71 -16.26 2.14
CA ALA A 138 3.65 -15.17 2.47
C ALA A 138 3.19 -13.81 1.89
N PHE A 139 2.55 -13.81 0.71
CA PHE A 139 2.07 -12.59 0.05
C PHE A 139 0.66 -12.16 0.46
N LYS A 140 -0.03 -12.93 1.32
CA LYS A 140 -1.36 -12.58 1.85
C LYS A 140 -1.28 -11.65 3.08
N THR A 141 -0.10 -11.54 3.67
CA THR A 141 0.11 -10.71 4.86
C THR A 141 0.42 -9.28 4.46
N ALA A 142 -0.27 -8.33 5.06
CA ALA A 142 -0.02 -6.91 4.88
C ALA A 142 0.24 -6.23 6.22
N VAL A 143 1.10 -5.22 6.21
CA VAL A 143 1.23 -4.29 7.33
C VAL A 143 0.24 -3.15 7.12
N VAL A 144 -0.74 -3.04 8.02
CA VAL A 144 -1.74 -1.97 7.96
C VAL A 144 -1.17 -0.71 8.59
N LYS A 145 -1.08 0.37 7.80
CA LYS A 145 -0.66 1.69 8.27
C LYS A 145 -1.88 2.62 8.32
N PRO A 146 -2.33 3.05 9.51
CA PRO A 146 -3.33 4.09 9.63
C PRO A 146 -2.76 5.42 9.11
N LEU A 147 -3.33 5.96 8.04
CA LEU A 147 -2.97 7.28 7.52
C LEU A 147 -4.12 8.26 7.68
N LEU A 148 -3.82 9.48 8.10
CA LEU A 148 -4.80 10.54 8.19
C LEU A 148 -5.35 10.87 6.80
N LYS A 149 -6.67 11.02 6.66
CA LYS A 149 -7.33 11.28 5.37
C LYS A 149 -6.93 12.64 4.79
N LYS A 150 -6.72 13.64 5.65
CA LYS A 150 -6.24 14.99 5.31
C LYS A 150 -5.33 15.48 6.43
N SER A 151 -4.27 16.21 6.09
CA SER A 151 -3.21 16.62 7.03
C SER A 151 -3.66 17.45 8.24
N LYS A 152 -4.78 18.19 8.14
CA LYS A 152 -5.27 19.08 9.19
C LYS A 152 -6.37 18.48 10.07
N LEU A 153 -6.67 17.19 9.92
CA LEU A 153 -7.71 16.55 10.73
C LEU A 153 -7.18 16.25 12.14
N ASP A 154 -8.10 16.17 13.08
CA ASP A 154 -7.80 15.78 14.45
C ASP A 154 -7.23 14.35 14.50
N HIS A 155 -6.05 14.22 15.10
CA HIS A 155 -5.29 12.99 15.23
C HIS A 155 -5.82 12.06 16.32
N THR A 156 -6.67 12.54 17.23
CA THR A 156 -7.27 11.74 18.31
C THR A 156 -8.50 10.97 17.83
N ASN A 157 -9.20 11.49 16.81
CA ASN A 157 -10.36 10.85 16.23
C ASN A 157 -9.99 9.78 15.19
N LEU A 158 -10.19 8.51 15.52
CA LEU A 158 -9.87 7.35 14.66
C LEU A 158 -10.61 7.37 13.31
N SER A 159 -11.79 7.99 13.24
CA SER A 159 -12.57 8.09 12.00
C SER A 159 -11.90 8.96 10.93
N ASN A 160 -10.94 9.79 11.31
CA ASN A 160 -10.14 10.60 10.41
C ASN A 160 -9.05 9.82 9.69
N TYR A 161 -8.83 8.55 10.04
CA TYR A 161 -7.82 7.69 9.42
C TYR A 161 -8.42 6.75 8.38
N ARG A 162 -7.56 6.29 7.47
CA ARG A 162 -7.81 5.21 6.53
C ARG A 162 -6.76 4.11 6.72
N PRO A 163 -7.16 2.83 6.67
CA PRO A 163 -6.20 1.73 6.68
C PRO A 163 -5.54 1.63 5.31
N ILE A 164 -4.21 1.76 5.26
CA ILE A 164 -3.43 1.47 4.05
C ILE A 164 -2.71 0.13 4.24
N SER A 165 -3.10 -0.88 3.46
CA SER A 165 -2.42 -2.16 3.43
C SER A 165 -1.11 -2.05 2.65
N ASN A 166 0.01 -2.22 3.34
CA ASN A 166 1.34 -2.31 2.74
C ASN A 166 1.71 -3.79 2.59
N LEU A 167 1.59 -4.32 1.38
CA LEU A 167 1.91 -5.71 1.05
C LEU A 167 3.41 -5.86 0.82
N SER A 168 3.98 -7.00 1.22
CA SER A 168 5.35 -7.34 0.84
C SER A 168 5.41 -7.72 -0.64
N LEU A 169 6.55 -7.44 -1.26
CA LEU A 169 6.88 -7.82 -2.64
C LEU A 169 7.38 -9.26 -2.76
#